data_AF-A0A7C3KX17-F1
#
_entry.id   AF-A0A7C3KX17-F1
#
_cell.length_a   1.000
_cell.length_b   1.000
_cell.length_c   1.000
_cell.angle_alpha   90.00
_cell.angle_beta   90.00
_cell.angle_gamma   90.00
#
_symmetry.space_group_name_H-M   'P 1'
#
loop_
_entity.id
_entity.type
_entity.pdbx_description
1 polymer ?
#
loop_
_entity_poly.entity_id
_entity_poly.type
_entity_poly.pdbx_seq_one_letter_code
_entity_poly.pdbx_strand_id
1 'polypeptide(L)'
;MTHVLASLLALQIQFVVPERYEVTHGVELQGGVRRVQFSDDDRLIVEARRPLAVAEPSVQVIFEATSPSETPQTISLEVEALCTGEPALQRIEFFNFTSGQWEIVDERPAPSFDKVISVQGNAPPADYVEDGTRRLRVRVGYHDRGVTFISWTGQYDRLLWGIVP
;
A
#
# COMPACT_ATOMS: atom_id res chain seq x y z
N MET A 1 52.02 4.92 -6.89
CA MET A 1 50.94 4.18 -7.57
C MET A 1 49.81 4.02 -6.58
N THR A 2 48.81 4.89 -6.70
CA THR A 2 47.71 5.06 -5.75
C THR A 2 46.64 4.02 -6.06
N HIS A 3 46.49 3.02 -5.21
CA HIS A 3 45.38 2.07 -5.32
C HIS A 3 44.10 2.75 -4.84
N VAL A 4 43.34 3.29 -5.79
CA VAL A 4 41.94 3.67 -5.57
C VAL A 4 41.14 2.37 -5.51
N LEU A 5 40.87 1.89 -4.31
CA LEU A 5 39.88 0.84 -4.09
C LEU A 5 38.51 1.46 -4.38
N ALA A 6 38.02 1.26 -5.61
CA ALA A 6 36.64 1.50 -5.96
C ALA A 6 35.77 0.54 -5.12
N SER A 7 35.15 1.07 -4.07
CA SER A 7 34.14 0.34 -3.31
C SER A 7 32.94 0.16 -4.25
N LEU A 8 32.71 -1.08 -4.70
CA LEU A 8 31.48 -1.46 -5.38
C LEU A 8 30.37 -1.39 -4.33
N LEU A 9 29.66 -0.25 -4.26
CA LEU A 9 28.43 -0.15 -3.48
C LEU A 9 27.39 -1.07 -4.15
N ALA A 10 27.22 -2.26 -3.58
CA ALA A 10 26.12 -3.12 -3.94
C ALA A 10 24.82 -2.40 -3.53
N LEU A 11 23.95 -2.22 -4.52
CA LEU A 11 22.66 -1.56 -4.34
C LEU A 11 21.76 -2.51 -3.52
N GLN A 12 21.69 -2.29 -2.20
CA GLN A 12 20.92 -3.14 -1.30
C GLN A 12 19.48 -2.60 -1.18
N ILE A 13 18.50 -3.47 -1.47
CA ILE A 13 17.09 -3.20 -1.18
C ILE A 13 16.91 -3.14 0.34
N GLN A 14 16.30 -2.07 0.82
CA GLN A 14 15.89 -1.90 2.19
C GLN A 14 14.38 -2.12 2.29
N PHE A 15 13.97 -3.00 3.20
CA PHE A 15 12.57 -3.28 3.44
C PHE A 15 12.04 -2.41 4.57
N VAL A 16 10.91 -1.75 4.31
CA VAL A 16 10.23 -0.88 5.29
C VAL A 16 8.80 -1.37 5.46
N VAL A 17 8.34 -1.42 6.71
CA VAL A 17 6.98 -1.83 7.07
C VAL A 17 6.14 -0.62 7.50
N PRO A 18 4.80 -0.72 7.50
CA PRO A 18 3.95 0.36 7.99
C PRO A 18 4.22 0.70 9.45
N GLU A 19 4.24 1.99 9.76
CA GLU A 19 4.36 2.53 11.12
C GLU A 19 3.00 2.95 11.68
N ARG A 20 2.09 3.35 10.80
CA ARG A 20 0.69 3.69 11.11
C ARG A 20 -0.22 3.41 9.93
N TYR A 21 -1.52 3.35 10.21
CA TYR A 21 -2.56 3.31 9.19
C TYR A 21 -3.79 4.13 9.62
N GLU A 22 -4.64 4.44 8.66
CA GLU A 22 -5.91 5.12 8.85
C GLU A 22 -6.98 4.48 7.97
N VAL A 23 -8.09 4.04 8.56
CA VAL A 23 -9.27 3.59 7.82
C VAL A 23 -10.09 4.82 7.42
N THR A 24 -10.09 5.14 6.13
CA THR A 24 -10.82 6.30 5.59
C THR A 24 -12.20 5.92 5.04
N HIS A 25 -12.39 4.65 4.66
CA HIS A 25 -13.69 4.11 4.26
C HIS A 25 -13.88 2.69 4.82
N GLY A 26 -15.12 2.39 5.18
CA GLY A 26 -15.51 1.15 5.85
C GLY A 26 -15.56 1.29 7.37
N VAL A 27 -15.65 0.17 8.07
CA VAL A 27 -15.59 0.10 9.54
C VAL A 27 -14.53 -0.93 9.93
N GLU A 28 -13.58 -0.51 10.76
CA GLU A 28 -12.59 -1.42 11.32
C GLU A 28 -13.27 -2.45 12.23
N LEU A 29 -13.12 -3.73 11.90
CA LEU A 29 -13.54 -4.85 12.75
C LEU A 29 -12.38 -5.41 13.57
N GLN A 30 -11.18 -5.39 12.99
CA GLN A 30 -9.95 -5.90 13.60
C GLN A 30 -8.78 -5.03 13.16
N GLY A 31 -8.15 -4.35 14.11
CA GLY A 31 -7.08 -3.37 13.86
C GLY A 31 -5.72 -3.71 14.49
N GLY A 32 -4.77 -2.81 14.26
CA GLY A 32 -3.41 -2.84 14.80
C GLY A 32 -2.35 -2.92 13.71
N VAL A 33 -1.40 -1.98 13.71
CA VAL A 33 -0.37 -1.90 12.65
C VAL A 33 0.49 -3.15 12.57
N ARG A 34 0.69 -3.86 13.69
CA ARG A 34 1.46 -5.12 13.73
C ARG A 34 0.90 -6.20 12.80
N ARG A 35 -0.41 -6.20 12.57
CA ARG A 35 -1.13 -7.15 11.70
C ARG A 35 -0.94 -6.91 10.20
N VAL A 36 -0.13 -5.92 9.83
CA VAL A 36 0.22 -5.67 8.43
C VAL A 36 1.74 -5.66 8.22
N GLN A 37 2.52 -6.05 9.23
CA GLN A 37 3.99 -6.03 9.16
C GLN A 37 4.57 -7.39 8.76
N PHE A 38 3.84 -8.48 8.96
CA PHE A 38 4.29 -9.86 8.74
C PHE A 38 3.21 -10.64 8.00
N SER A 39 3.61 -11.68 7.27
CA SER A 39 2.68 -12.63 6.68
C SER A 39 2.51 -13.76 7.68
N ASP A 40 1.46 -13.69 8.50
CA ASP A 40 1.22 -14.60 9.63
C ASP A 40 -0.25 -14.99 9.82
N ASP A 41 -1.09 -14.74 8.80
CA ASP A 41 -2.54 -14.91 8.82
C ASP A 41 -3.27 -14.03 9.87
N ASP A 42 -2.56 -13.10 10.53
CA ASP A 42 -3.18 -12.12 11.40
C ASP A 42 -3.43 -10.78 10.69
N ARG A 43 -4.71 -10.47 10.45
CA ARG A 43 -5.09 -9.43 9.47
C ARG A 43 -5.69 -8.17 10.09
N LEU A 44 -5.48 -7.05 9.42
CA LEU A 44 -6.37 -5.88 9.49
C LEU A 44 -7.64 -6.19 8.70
N ILE A 45 -8.81 -6.12 9.35
CA ILE A 45 -10.11 -6.41 8.73
C ILE A 45 -10.98 -5.16 8.76
N VAL A 46 -11.42 -4.73 7.58
CA VAL A 46 -12.32 -3.59 7.40
C VAL A 46 -13.58 -4.05 6.69
N GLU A 47 -14.72 -3.87 7.35
CA GLU A 47 -16.04 -4.10 6.77
C GLU A 47 -16.41 -2.99 5.80
N ALA A 48 -16.90 -3.38 4.63
CA ALA A 48 -17.36 -2.46 3.61
C ALA A 48 -18.55 -1.64 4.09
N ARG A 49 -18.52 -0.35 3.75
CA ARG A 49 -19.69 0.53 3.84
C ARG A 49 -20.02 1.03 2.46
N ARG A 50 -21.32 1.04 2.13
CA ARG A 50 -21.76 1.54 0.83
C ARG A 50 -21.48 3.04 0.77
N PRO A 51 -20.65 3.50 -0.18
CA PRO A 51 -20.34 4.91 -0.30
C PRO A 51 -21.56 5.70 -0.80
N LEU A 52 -21.52 7.02 -0.62
CA LEU A 52 -22.56 7.91 -1.12
C LEU A 52 -22.36 8.23 -2.60
N ALA A 53 -21.11 8.26 -3.07
CA ALA A 53 -20.78 8.48 -4.47
C ALA A 53 -20.43 7.16 -5.20
N VAL A 54 -20.79 7.08 -6.48
CA VAL A 54 -20.64 5.87 -7.32
C VAL A 54 -19.17 5.46 -7.56
N ALA A 55 -18.22 6.37 -7.37
CA ALA A 55 -16.79 6.13 -7.59
C ALA A 55 -15.96 6.02 -6.29
N GLU A 56 -16.58 6.20 -5.13
CA GLU A 56 -15.90 6.09 -3.85
C GLU A 56 -15.64 4.62 -3.48
N PRO A 57 -14.57 4.33 -2.72
CA PRO A 57 -14.30 2.99 -2.25
C PRO A 57 -15.29 2.60 -1.14
N SER A 58 -15.59 1.32 -1.03
CA SER A 58 -16.40 0.78 0.07
C SER A 58 -15.54 0.40 1.27
N VAL A 59 -14.26 0.11 1.02
CA VAL A 59 -13.20 -0.14 2.01
C VAL A 59 -11.98 0.63 1.56
N GLN A 60 -11.34 1.38 2.45
CA GLN A 60 -10.09 2.06 2.13
C GLN A 60 -9.23 2.28 3.37
N VAL A 61 -7.95 1.95 3.23
CA VAL A 61 -6.93 2.15 4.25
C VAL A 61 -5.76 2.92 3.66
N ILE A 62 -5.30 3.94 4.37
CA ILE A 62 -4.02 4.62 4.12
C ILE A 62 -2.98 4.03 5.06
N PHE A 63 -1.85 3.60 4.53
CA PHE A 63 -0.70 3.15 5.30
C PHE A 63 0.45 4.13 5.11
N GLU A 64 1.19 4.37 6.20
CA GLU A 64 2.34 5.26 6.18
C GLU A 64 3.58 4.60 6.76
N ALA A 65 4.73 4.98 6.23
CA ALA A 65 6.04 4.54 6.69
C ALA A 65 7.10 5.63 6.44
N THR A 66 8.32 5.42 6.92
CA THR A 66 9.45 6.33 6.68
C THR A 66 10.46 5.71 5.70
N SER A 67 10.69 6.38 4.58
CA SER A 67 11.74 6.00 3.62
C SER A 67 13.13 6.17 4.23
N PRO A 68 14.08 5.25 4.00
CA PRO A 68 15.46 5.41 4.44
C PRO A 68 16.23 6.43 3.59
N SER A 69 15.76 6.74 2.38
CA SER A 69 16.36 7.72 1.46
C SER A 69 15.32 8.78 1.08
N GLU A 70 15.73 10.05 1.03
CA GLU A 70 14.89 11.14 0.53
C GLU A 70 14.79 11.11 -1.00
N THR A 71 15.81 10.57 -1.67
CA THR A 71 15.88 10.46 -3.14
C THR A 71 16.13 9.01 -3.56
N PRO A 72 15.21 8.07 -3.29
CA PRO A 72 15.40 6.68 -3.65
C PRO A 72 15.51 6.51 -5.17
N GLN A 73 16.30 5.53 -5.61
CA GLN A 73 16.38 5.12 -7.02
C GLN A 73 15.17 4.29 -7.43
N THR A 74 14.59 3.52 -6.50
CA THR A 74 13.37 2.74 -6.73
C THR A 74 12.51 2.67 -5.47
N ILE A 75 11.19 2.61 -5.68
CA ILE A 75 10.20 2.27 -4.65
C ILE A 75 9.29 1.20 -5.24
N SER A 76 9.21 0.05 -4.58
CA SER A 76 8.21 -0.98 -4.80
C SER A 76 7.39 -1.20 -3.54
N LEU A 77 6.21 -1.80 -3.71
CA LEU A 77 5.37 -2.24 -2.61
C LEU A 77 4.88 -3.67 -2.87
N GLU A 78 4.92 -4.50 -1.85
CA GLU A 78 4.16 -5.73 -1.77
C GLU A 78 2.96 -5.55 -0.84
N VAL A 79 1.79 -5.97 -1.29
CA VAL A 79 0.56 -6.04 -0.50
C VAL A 79 0.03 -7.46 -0.54
N GLU A 80 -0.16 -8.06 0.63
CA GLU A 80 -0.87 -9.33 0.80
C GLU A 80 -2.25 -9.05 1.36
N ALA A 81 -3.28 -9.37 0.57
CA ALA A 81 -4.64 -8.99 0.89
C ALA A 81 -5.67 -9.90 0.21
N LEU A 82 -6.87 -9.91 0.78
CA LEU A 82 -8.04 -10.55 0.20
C LEU A 82 -9.32 -9.72 0.39
N CYS A 83 -10.33 -10.03 -0.41
CA CYS A 83 -11.65 -9.44 -0.36
C CYS A 83 -12.69 -10.56 -0.32
N THR A 84 -13.64 -10.47 0.61
CA THR A 84 -14.76 -11.42 0.66
C THR A 84 -15.92 -10.99 -0.23
N GLY A 85 -15.90 -9.76 -0.75
CA GLY A 85 -16.88 -9.20 -1.69
C GLY A 85 -16.55 -9.55 -3.14
N GLU A 86 -17.56 -10.00 -3.91
CA GLU A 86 -17.45 -10.29 -5.35
C GLU A 86 -18.76 -9.87 -6.06
N PRO A 87 -18.70 -9.17 -7.20
CA PRO A 87 -17.51 -8.63 -7.85
C PRO A 87 -17.04 -7.32 -7.19
N ALA A 88 -15.75 -7.22 -6.89
CA ALA A 88 -15.11 -6.00 -6.38
C ALA A 88 -13.82 -5.70 -7.15
N LEU A 89 -13.41 -4.44 -7.19
CA LEU A 89 -12.08 -4.02 -7.69
C LEU A 89 -11.19 -3.64 -6.52
N GLN A 90 -9.95 -4.12 -6.53
CA GLN A 90 -8.89 -3.60 -5.70
C GLN A 90 -8.17 -2.48 -6.43
N ARG A 91 -7.87 -1.39 -5.72
CA ARG A 91 -7.06 -0.27 -6.21
C ARG A 91 -5.95 0.03 -5.20
N ILE A 92 -4.73 0.18 -5.72
CA ILE A 92 -3.55 0.59 -4.95
C ILE A 92 -3.06 1.90 -5.53
N GLU A 93 -2.84 2.88 -4.65
CA GLU A 93 -2.43 4.22 -5.01
C GLU A 93 -1.26 4.70 -4.17
N PHE A 94 -0.27 5.33 -4.79
CA PHE A 94 0.81 6.01 -4.08
C PHE A 94 0.48 7.50 -4.00
N PHE A 95 0.84 8.14 -2.87
CA PHE A 95 0.72 9.59 -2.78
C PHE A 95 1.96 10.25 -3.38
N ASN A 96 1.76 11.04 -4.43
CA ASN A 96 2.80 11.89 -5.01
C ASN A 96 2.83 13.21 -4.22
N PHE A 97 3.89 13.43 -3.44
CA PHE A 97 4.08 14.63 -2.62
C PHE A 97 4.41 15.87 -3.45
N THR A 98 4.99 15.69 -4.65
CA THR A 98 5.26 16.79 -5.58
C THR A 98 3.97 17.36 -6.17
N SER A 99 3.04 16.50 -6.62
CA SER A 99 1.76 16.91 -7.21
C SER A 99 0.64 17.09 -6.18
N GLY A 100 0.82 16.54 -4.97
CA GLY A 100 -0.19 16.50 -3.92
C GLY A 100 -1.39 15.61 -4.25
N GLN A 101 -1.22 14.61 -5.13
CA GLN A 101 -2.29 13.74 -5.62
C GLN A 101 -2.02 12.27 -5.33
N TRP A 102 -3.09 11.49 -5.25
CA TRP A 102 -3.02 10.04 -5.27
C TRP A 102 -2.92 9.55 -6.72
N GLU A 103 -1.94 8.71 -7.00
CA GLU A 103 -1.71 8.11 -8.31
C GLU A 103 -2.02 6.61 -8.26
N ILE A 104 -2.88 6.16 -9.17
CA ILE A 104 -3.18 4.73 -9.31
C ILE A 104 -1.94 4.03 -9.86
N VAL A 105 -1.36 3.14 -9.05
CA VAL A 105 -0.24 2.28 -9.46
C VAL A 105 -0.71 0.89 -9.88
N ASP A 106 -1.88 0.47 -9.40
CA ASP A 106 -2.51 -0.77 -9.79
C ASP A 106 -4.04 -0.74 -9.58
N GLU A 107 -4.77 -1.36 -10.51
CA GLU A 107 -6.19 -1.63 -10.38
C GLU A 107 -6.52 -2.99 -11.01
N ARG A 108 -7.22 -3.85 -10.27
CA ARG A 108 -7.51 -5.24 -10.68
C ARG A 108 -8.78 -5.78 -10.02
N PRO A 109 -9.35 -6.90 -10.51
CA PRO A 109 -10.33 -7.66 -9.75
C PRO A 109 -9.78 -8.00 -8.37
N ALA A 110 -10.60 -7.79 -7.33
CA ALA A 110 -10.20 -8.04 -5.95
C ALA A 110 -9.93 -9.54 -5.75
N PRO A 111 -8.83 -9.92 -5.09
CA PRO A 111 -8.54 -11.34 -4.84
C PRO A 111 -9.52 -11.93 -3.82
N SER A 112 -10.13 -13.07 -4.14
CA SER A 112 -11.08 -13.79 -3.26
C SER A 112 -10.42 -14.74 -2.26
N PHE A 113 -9.09 -14.84 -2.33
CA PHE A 113 -8.22 -15.61 -1.44
C PHE A 113 -6.94 -14.82 -1.23
N ASP A 114 -6.12 -15.26 -0.27
CA ASP A 114 -4.91 -14.51 0.05
C ASP A 114 -3.93 -14.43 -1.11
N LYS A 115 -3.47 -13.22 -1.42
CA LYS A 115 -2.66 -12.97 -2.61
C LYS A 115 -1.68 -11.84 -2.38
N VAL A 116 -0.41 -12.13 -2.65
CA VAL A 116 0.64 -11.12 -2.73
C VAL A 116 0.59 -10.41 -4.08
N ILE A 117 0.58 -9.08 -4.03
CA ILE A 117 0.53 -8.15 -5.14
C ILE A 117 1.75 -7.23 -5.05
N SER A 118 2.63 -7.30 -6.05
CA SER A 118 3.81 -6.42 -6.13
C SER A 118 3.56 -5.31 -7.16
N VAL A 119 3.80 -4.06 -6.77
CA VAL A 119 3.60 -2.86 -7.60
C VAL A 119 4.79 -1.90 -7.49
N GLN A 120 4.92 -1.01 -8.46
CA GLN A 120 5.91 0.06 -8.49
C GLN A 120 5.23 1.38 -8.86
N GLY A 121 5.82 2.50 -8.44
CA GLY A 121 5.32 3.83 -8.80
C GLY A 121 5.44 4.14 -10.30
N ASN A 122 4.59 5.05 -10.78
CA ASN A 122 4.55 5.50 -12.17
C ASN A 122 5.32 6.81 -12.41
N ALA A 123 5.73 7.50 -11.35
CA ALA A 123 6.49 8.74 -11.34
C ALA A 123 7.93 8.51 -10.83
N PRO A 124 8.84 9.49 -10.97
CA PRO A 124 10.14 9.46 -10.30
C PRO A 124 10.00 9.09 -8.81
N PRO A 125 10.79 8.14 -8.27
CA PRO A 125 10.56 7.65 -6.91
C PRO A 125 10.69 8.72 -5.81
N ALA A 126 11.50 9.76 -6.02
CA ALA A 126 11.58 10.90 -5.12
C ALA A 126 10.24 11.64 -4.96
N ASP A 127 9.37 11.62 -5.98
CA ASP A 127 8.05 12.27 -5.90
C ASP A 127 7.10 11.58 -4.91
N TYR A 128 7.37 10.35 -4.50
CA TYR A 128 6.57 9.61 -3.52
C TYR A 128 7.09 9.75 -2.08
N VAL A 129 8.17 10.50 -1.86
CA VAL A 129 8.77 10.73 -0.55
C VAL A 129 8.54 12.19 -0.14
N GLU A 130 8.02 12.42 1.06
CA GLU A 130 7.86 13.78 1.58
C GLU A 130 9.22 14.39 1.99
N ASP A 131 9.54 15.56 1.44
CA ASP A 131 10.75 16.32 1.80
C ASP A 131 10.85 16.57 3.32
N GLY A 132 12.05 16.36 3.87
CA GLY A 132 12.37 16.59 5.27
C GLY A 132 11.86 15.53 6.26
N THR A 133 10.70 14.92 6.04
CA THR A 133 10.16 13.85 6.93
C THR A 133 10.47 12.45 6.39
N ARG A 134 10.71 12.32 5.08
CA ARG A 134 10.82 11.07 4.33
C ARG A 134 9.59 10.18 4.42
N ARG A 135 8.42 10.77 4.69
CA ARG A 135 7.17 10.02 4.80
C ARG A 135 6.79 9.42 3.44
N LEU A 136 6.36 8.17 3.48
CA LEU A 136 5.71 7.44 2.40
C LEU A 136 4.23 7.25 2.72
N ARG A 137 3.39 7.23 1.69
CA ARG A 137 1.96 6.94 1.81
C ARG A 137 1.48 6.05 0.67
N VAL A 138 0.79 4.97 1.03
CA VAL A 138 0.00 4.16 0.10
C VAL A 138 -1.44 4.12 0.57
N ARG A 139 -2.36 4.10 -0.38
CA ARG A 139 -3.77 3.85 -0.15
C ARG A 139 -4.17 2.57 -0.85
N VAL A 140 -4.78 1.65 -0.11
CA VAL A 140 -5.30 0.40 -0.65
C VAL A 140 -6.80 0.35 -0.38
N GLY A 141 -7.59 0.16 -1.42
CA GLY A 141 -9.05 0.17 -1.29
C GLY A 141 -9.74 -0.85 -2.18
N TYR A 142 -11.00 -1.12 -1.84
CA TYR A 142 -11.90 -1.96 -2.59
C TYR A 142 -13.13 -1.18 -3.02
N HIS A 143 -13.47 -1.27 -4.31
CA HIS A 143 -14.64 -0.65 -4.93
C HIS A 143 -15.67 -1.70 -5.29
N ASP A 144 -16.91 -1.47 -4.86
CA ASP A 144 -18.07 -2.28 -5.21
C ASP A 144 -18.35 -2.22 -6.73
N ARG A 145 -18.47 -3.37 -7.39
CA ARG A 145 -18.87 -3.51 -8.81
C ARG A 145 -20.19 -4.27 -8.98
N GLY A 146 -21.07 -4.21 -7.99
CA GLY A 146 -22.33 -4.94 -7.93
C GLY A 146 -22.33 -6.09 -6.93
N VAL A 147 -21.60 -5.96 -5.82
CA VAL A 147 -21.66 -6.88 -4.69
C VAL A 147 -23.08 -6.86 -4.13
N THR A 148 -23.76 -8.02 -4.12
CA THR A 148 -25.20 -8.10 -3.84
C THR A 148 -25.53 -8.39 -2.38
N PHE A 149 -24.55 -8.71 -1.56
CA PHE A 149 -24.73 -9.07 -0.16
C PHE A 149 -24.30 -7.94 0.79
N ILE A 150 -24.92 -7.92 1.96
CA ILE A 150 -24.99 -6.74 2.84
C ILE A 150 -23.65 -6.45 3.53
N SER A 151 -22.85 -7.48 3.84
CA SER A 151 -21.59 -7.33 4.55
C SER A 151 -20.50 -8.13 3.86
N TRP A 152 -19.42 -7.44 3.52
CA TRP A 152 -18.19 -7.99 2.98
C TRP A 152 -17.01 -7.18 3.52
N THR A 153 -15.80 -7.71 3.40
CA THR A 153 -14.61 -7.16 4.05
C THR A 153 -13.44 -7.09 3.08
N GLY A 154 -12.67 -6.02 3.17
CA GLY A 154 -11.26 -6.03 2.77
C GLY A 154 -10.40 -6.50 3.93
N GLN A 155 -9.45 -7.39 3.67
CA GLN A 155 -8.53 -7.92 4.67
C GLN A 155 -7.10 -7.75 4.17
N TYR A 156 -6.22 -7.28 5.05
CA TYR A 156 -4.83 -7.00 4.74
C TYR A 156 -3.95 -7.76 5.73
N ASP A 157 -3.06 -8.59 5.23
CA ASP A 157 -2.14 -9.41 6.04
C ASP A 157 -0.75 -8.78 6.10
N ARG A 158 -0.25 -8.25 4.97
CA ARG A 158 1.10 -7.68 4.92
C ARG A 158 1.19 -6.52 3.95
N LEU A 159 1.92 -5.48 4.36
CA LEU A 159 2.44 -4.43 3.49
C LEU A 159 3.93 -4.29 3.69
N LEU A 160 4.69 -4.24 2.59
CA LEU A 160 6.14 -4.15 2.64
C LEU A 160 6.66 -3.29 1.50
N TRP A 161 7.29 -2.15 1.81
CA TRP A 161 8.00 -1.35 0.82
C TRP A 161 9.39 -1.92 0.57
N GLY A 162 9.78 -2.04 -0.70
CA GLY A 162 11.16 -2.27 -1.12
C GLY A 162 11.76 -0.98 -1.64
N ILE A 163 12.80 -0.47 -0.98
CA ILE A 163 13.40 0.82 -1.29
C ILE A 163 14.86 0.65 -1.63
N VAL A 164 15.27 1.22 -2.75
CA VAL A 164 16.67 1.29 -3.14
C VAL A 164 17.15 2.72 -2.99
N PRO A 165 18.11 3.02 -2.08
CA PRO A 165 18.59 4.37 -1.83
C PRO A 165 19.25 5.09 -3.00
#